data_AF-A0A550GXZ2-F1
#
_entry.id   AF-A0A550GXZ2-F1
#
_cell.length_a   1.000
_cell.length_b   1.000
_cell.length_c   1.000
_cell.angle_alpha   90.00
_cell.angle_beta   90.00
_cell.angle_gamma   90.00
#
_symmetry.space_group_name_H-M   'P 1'
#
loop_
_entity.id
_entity.type
_entity.pdbx_description
1 polymer ?
#
loop_
_entity_poly.entity_id
_entity_poly.type
_entity_poly.pdbx_seq_one_letter_code
_entity_poly.pdbx_strand_id
1 'polypeptide(L)'
;MKMRVISKEDFDNFVSSMINDDSLKVIGVKSKGDKFAFGPLESASELRLDYDVTLLPPKKYFFPQRETLVTYNVANGFAAKDPADLEPTVILGVHPYDIVALLHMDEIFRETKSDPYYFEKRKSSIIIGVNIQNMSKWSFAPQMGCATVEYGYDLMLTDLGNRYAVNIGSQKGEALLEKYAKNVTDALARDIQLVGQKKHEVMDISQQKIIFETELIPEMLSKTYGESSFWESHAEKCLACGSCVLVCPTCYCFDVKENPDLTLKEGERIRTWDGCLLEDFAKIASGENFRPTRPTRYRHRYFKKGKYLFDRFGFVSCVGCGRCSSNCLPDIANPVNLFNDMYNEVRSMGVEIDVPAAPEVNIKTEGDINYVPKLATIAKKIPMTAKETLFEIKLDDNSILNQLPGQFVQVSVFGVGEAPISVSSSPTQEGTFQLCVRKIGSVT
;
A
#
# COMPACT_ATOMS: atom_id res chain seq x y z
N MET A 1 25.41 -7.46 -12.05
CA MET A 1 24.19 -7.03 -12.78
C MET A 1 24.56 -6.80 -14.23
N LYS A 2 23.74 -7.31 -15.16
CA LYS A 2 23.91 -7.07 -16.60
C LYS A 2 23.34 -5.69 -16.93
N MET A 3 24.15 -4.82 -17.51
CA MET A 3 23.74 -3.47 -17.91
C MET A 3 23.86 -3.36 -19.43
N ARG A 4 22.79 -2.89 -20.05
CA ARG A 4 22.72 -2.65 -21.49
C ARG A 4 22.56 -1.16 -21.77
N VAL A 5 22.75 -0.76 -23.02
CA VAL A 5 22.53 0.59 -23.50
C VAL A 5 21.63 0.55 -24.73
N ILE A 6 20.71 1.50 -24.79
CA ILE A 6 19.74 1.67 -25.89
C ILE A 6 19.65 3.16 -26.26
N SER A 7 19.66 3.48 -27.55
CA SER A 7 19.47 4.87 -28.00
C SER A 7 18.05 5.36 -27.64
N LYS A 8 17.82 6.68 -27.55
CA LYS A 8 16.46 7.19 -27.27
C LYS A 8 15.47 6.82 -28.37
N GLU A 9 15.90 6.82 -29.62
CA GLU A 9 15.08 6.40 -30.77
C GLU A 9 14.72 4.91 -30.70
N ASP A 10 15.69 4.03 -30.42
CA ASP A 10 15.44 2.61 -30.24
C ASP A 10 14.57 2.33 -29.01
N PHE A 11 14.67 3.18 -27.97
CA PHE A 11 13.81 3.10 -26.79
C PHE A 11 12.36 3.46 -27.10
N ASP A 12 12.12 4.49 -27.90
CA ASP A 12 10.76 4.84 -28.35
C ASP A 12 10.16 3.71 -29.19
N ASN A 13 10.98 3.07 -30.05
CA ASN A 13 10.59 1.88 -30.80
C ASN A 13 10.31 0.67 -29.90
N PHE A 14 11.10 0.47 -28.84
CA PHE A 14 10.87 -0.56 -27.83
C PHE A 14 9.53 -0.36 -27.12
N VAL A 15 9.22 0.86 -26.68
CA VAL A 15 7.92 1.20 -26.06
C VAL A 15 6.77 1.00 -27.05
N SER A 16 6.91 1.47 -28.29
CA SER A 16 5.89 1.31 -29.32
C SER A 16 5.61 -0.16 -29.65
N SER A 17 6.66 -1.00 -29.67
CA SER A 17 6.52 -2.44 -29.91
C SER A 17 5.77 -3.15 -28.80
N MET A 18 5.94 -2.71 -27.53
CA MET A 18 5.14 -3.24 -26.41
C MET A 18 3.68 -2.78 -26.49
N ILE A 19 3.43 -1.52 -26.87
CA ILE A 19 2.05 -0.98 -26.98
C ILE A 19 1.25 -1.71 -28.07
N ASN A 20 1.91 -2.10 -29.16
CA ASN A 20 1.28 -2.81 -30.27
C ASN A 20 1.09 -4.32 -30.02
N ASP A 21 1.51 -4.85 -28.87
CA ASP A 21 1.27 -6.25 -28.50
C ASP A 21 -0.02 -6.35 -27.67
N ASP A 22 -1.10 -6.84 -28.28
CA ASP A 22 -2.42 -6.98 -27.66
C ASP A 22 -2.43 -7.89 -26.42
N SER A 23 -1.37 -8.69 -26.20
CA SER A 23 -1.22 -9.50 -24.99
C SER A 23 -0.68 -8.72 -23.77
N LEU A 24 -0.24 -7.48 -23.98
CA LEU A 24 0.35 -6.63 -22.95
C LEU A 24 -0.47 -5.37 -22.70
N LYS A 25 -0.76 -5.12 -21.43
CA LYS A 25 -1.23 -3.82 -20.99
C LYS A 25 -0.05 -2.92 -20.66
N VAL A 26 0.15 -1.87 -21.45
CA VAL A 26 1.26 -0.93 -21.23
C VAL A 26 0.79 0.34 -20.53
N ILE A 27 1.29 0.53 -19.30
CA ILE A 27 1.04 1.68 -18.45
C ILE A 27 2.33 2.50 -18.36
N GLY A 28 2.23 3.82 -18.49
CA GLY A 28 3.36 4.72 -18.32
C GLY A 28 2.96 6.00 -17.62
N VAL A 29 3.96 6.76 -17.19
CA VAL A 29 3.73 8.13 -16.69
C VAL A 29 3.41 9.04 -17.86
N LYS A 30 2.29 9.76 -17.77
CA LYS A 30 1.81 10.74 -18.76
C LYS A 30 1.64 12.11 -18.12
N SER A 31 1.70 13.15 -18.93
CA SER A 31 1.25 14.48 -18.52
C SER A 31 -0.27 14.50 -18.30
N LYS A 32 -0.71 15.18 -17.24
CA LYS A 32 -2.11 15.41 -16.89
C LYS A 32 -2.24 16.86 -16.41
N GLY A 33 -2.46 17.77 -17.36
CA GLY A 33 -2.39 19.21 -17.09
C GLY A 33 -0.98 19.62 -16.70
N ASP A 34 -0.84 20.29 -15.56
CA ASP A 34 0.42 20.71 -14.95
C ASP A 34 1.12 19.60 -14.13
N LYS A 35 0.52 18.41 -14.04
CA LYS A 35 0.99 17.30 -13.21
C LYS A 35 1.24 16.04 -14.03
N PHE A 36 1.70 14.99 -13.37
CA PHE A 36 1.97 13.68 -13.98
C PHE A 36 1.12 12.58 -13.35
N ALA A 37 0.75 11.57 -14.13
CA ALA A 37 0.00 10.42 -13.65
C ALA A 37 0.31 9.16 -14.46
N PHE A 38 0.32 8.00 -13.78
CA PHE A 38 0.31 6.72 -14.48
C PHE A 38 -1.03 6.50 -15.20
N GLY A 39 -0.97 6.08 -16.46
CA GLY A 39 -2.12 5.74 -17.30
C GLY A 39 -1.73 4.84 -18.47
N PRO A 40 -2.70 4.27 -19.20
CA PRO A 40 -2.41 3.50 -20.41
C PRO A 40 -1.74 4.38 -21.46
N LEU A 41 -0.72 3.84 -22.13
CA LEU A 41 -0.04 4.48 -23.25
C LEU A 41 -0.67 4.06 -24.57
N GLU A 42 -1.04 5.03 -25.39
CA GLU A 42 -1.51 4.80 -26.77
C GLU A 42 -0.37 5.02 -27.78
N SER A 43 0.68 5.76 -27.41
CA SER A 43 1.92 5.87 -28.18
C SER A 43 3.12 6.14 -27.28
N ALA A 44 4.32 5.83 -27.77
CA ALA A 44 5.55 6.09 -27.01
C ALA A 44 5.76 7.57 -26.68
N SER A 45 5.30 8.48 -27.53
CA SER A 45 5.44 9.93 -27.34
C SER A 45 4.70 10.48 -26.11
N GLU A 46 3.73 9.73 -25.58
CA GLU A 46 3.00 10.11 -24.37
C GLU A 46 3.80 9.85 -23.08
N LEU A 47 4.81 8.98 -23.14
CA LEU A 47 5.61 8.58 -21.99
C LEU A 47 6.51 9.74 -21.54
N ARG A 48 6.35 10.11 -20.27
CA ARG A 48 7.15 11.14 -19.61
C ARG A 48 8.06 10.50 -18.58
N LEU A 49 9.35 10.43 -18.88
CA LEU A 49 10.40 9.95 -17.95
C LEU A 49 11.11 11.09 -17.20
N ASP A 50 10.86 12.33 -17.62
CA ASP A 50 11.42 13.58 -17.10
C ASP A 50 10.53 14.24 -16.03
N TYR A 51 9.63 13.48 -15.43
CA TYR A 51 8.68 13.97 -14.43
C TYR A 51 9.32 14.07 -13.03
N ASP A 52 8.69 14.84 -12.13
CA ASP A 52 9.14 14.98 -10.74
C ASP A 52 8.43 14.02 -9.77
N VAL A 53 7.09 14.03 -9.77
CA VAL A 53 6.25 13.17 -8.95
C VAL A 53 4.88 12.99 -9.61
N THR A 54 4.33 11.79 -9.52
CA THR A 54 2.96 11.52 -10.00
C THR A 54 1.91 11.84 -8.94
N LEU A 55 0.69 12.20 -9.38
CA LEU A 55 -0.48 12.42 -8.51
C LEU A 55 -0.78 11.24 -7.57
N LEU A 56 -0.74 10.03 -8.13
CA LEU A 56 -0.90 8.78 -7.38
C LEU A 56 0.28 7.86 -7.70
N PRO A 57 0.75 7.11 -6.69
CA PRO A 57 1.81 6.12 -6.87
C PRO A 57 1.32 4.91 -7.68
N PRO A 58 2.24 4.08 -8.21
CA PRO A 58 1.88 2.88 -8.96
C PRO A 58 1.15 1.82 -8.11
N LYS A 59 1.13 1.98 -6.77
CA LYS A 59 0.38 1.11 -5.84
C LYS A 59 -1.06 0.82 -6.32
N LYS A 60 -1.71 1.78 -6.99
CA LYS A 60 -3.08 1.65 -7.50
C LYS A 60 -3.28 0.51 -8.51
N TYR A 61 -2.22 0.00 -9.13
CA TYR A 61 -2.30 -1.16 -10.04
C TYR A 61 -2.21 -2.49 -9.31
N PHE A 62 -1.70 -2.51 -8.07
CA PHE A 62 -1.57 -3.72 -7.25
C PHE A 62 -2.67 -3.78 -6.18
N PHE A 63 -2.98 -2.62 -5.62
CA PHE A 63 -4.00 -2.38 -4.61
C PHE A 63 -4.90 -1.22 -5.09
N PRO A 64 -5.88 -1.49 -5.97
CA PRO A 64 -6.70 -0.45 -6.58
C PRO A 64 -7.64 0.21 -5.57
N GLN A 65 -8.11 1.41 -5.92
CA GLN A 65 -8.97 2.21 -5.04
C GLN A 65 -10.30 1.53 -4.70
N ARG A 66 -10.80 0.70 -5.61
CA ARG A 66 -12.03 -0.07 -5.51
C ARG A 66 -11.74 -1.44 -6.12
N GLU A 67 -11.95 -2.50 -5.35
CA GLU A 67 -11.67 -3.88 -5.76
C GLU A 67 -12.77 -4.82 -5.30
N THR A 68 -13.38 -5.54 -6.23
CA THR A 68 -14.33 -6.62 -5.91
C THR A 68 -13.56 -7.83 -5.36
N LEU A 69 -13.83 -8.20 -4.10
CA LEU A 69 -13.24 -9.35 -3.41
C LEU A 69 -14.04 -10.63 -3.62
N VAL A 70 -15.37 -10.55 -3.56
CA VAL A 70 -16.26 -11.68 -3.84
C VAL A 70 -17.53 -11.15 -4.50
N THR A 71 -18.13 -11.95 -5.36
CA THR A 71 -19.52 -11.76 -5.78
C THR A 71 -20.40 -12.73 -5.00
N TYR A 72 -21.67 -12.42 -4.88
CA TYR A 72 -22.62 -13.33 -4.27
C TYR A 72 -23.94 -13.35 -5.03
N ASN A 73 -24.62 -14.48 -4.91
CA ASN A 73 -26.01 -14.65 -5.28
C ASN A 73 -26.70 -15.36 -4.11
N VAL A 74 -27.81 -14.80 -3.62
CA VAL A 74 -28.50 -15.32 -2.43
C VAL A 74 -28.91 -16.79 -2.57
N ALA A 75 -29.16 -17.27 -3.80
CA ALA A 75 -29.48 -18.67 -4.05
C ALA A 75 -28.23 -19.57 -4.18
N ASN A 76 -27.11 -19.04 -4.70
CA ASN A 76 -25.93 -19.84 -5.06
C ASN A 76 -24.71 -19.60 -4.16
N GLY A 77 -24.80 -18.70 -3.18
CA GLY A 77 -23.73 -18.38 -2.24
C GLY A 77 -22.74 -17.33 -2.73
N PHE A 78 -21.53 -17.38 -2.20
CA PHE A 78 -20.42 -16.49 -2.56
C PHE A 78 -19.48 -17.16 -3.56
N ALA A 79 -18.92 -16.37 -4.47
CA ALA A 79 -17.85 -16.77 -5.37
C ALA A 79 -16.68 -15.77 -5.28
N ALA A 80 -15.45 -16.28 -5.23
CA ALA A 80 -14.28 -15.44 -5.41
C ALA A 80 -14.26 -14.89 -6.84
N LYS A 81 -13.70 -13.70 -7.00
CA LYS A 81 -13.28 -13.27 -8.32
C LYS A 81 -12.00 -14.02 -8.67
N ASP A 82 -11.99 -14.69 -9.82
CA ASP A 82 -10.81 -15.45 -10.25
C ASP A 82 -9.64 -14.49 -10.56
N PRO A 83 -8.48 -14.64 -9.88
CA PRO A 83 -7.28 -13.89 -10.23
C PRO A 83 -6.66 -14.27 -11.59
N ALA A 84 -7.06 -15.40 -12.20
CA ALA A 84 -6.49 -15.92 -13.43
C ALA A 84 -6.77 -15.06 -14.68
N ASP A 85 -7.72 -14.14 -14.63
CA ASP A 85 -8.08 -13.25 -15.75
C ASP A 85 -7.20 -11.98 -15.85
N LEU A 86 -6.04 -11.96 -15.18
CA LEU A 86 -5.16 -10.80 -15.19
C LEU A 86 -4.29 -10.74 -16.46
N GLU A 87 -4.50 -9.68 -17.25
CA GLU A 87 -3.64 -9.33 -18.38
C GLU A 87 -2.23 -8.95 -17.89
N PRO A 88 -1.15 -9.53 -18.48
CA PRO A 88 0.21 -9.12 -18.20
C PRO A 88 0.38 -7.60 -18.39
N THR A 89 0.90 -6.92 -17.37
CA THR A 89 0.93 -5.45 -17.34
C THR A 89 2.36 -4.91 -17.21
N VAL A 90 2.82 -4.08 -18.14
CA VAL A 90 4.10 -3.36 -18.02
C VAL A 90 3.83 -1.97 -17.46
N ILE A 91 4.51 -1.60 -16.37
CA ILE A 91 4.41 -0.26 -15.75
C ILE A 91 5.75 0.47 -15.90
N LEU A 92 5.77 1.51 -16.73
CA LEU A 92 6.95 2.28 -17.10
C LEU A 92 7.07 3.60 -16.35
N GLY A 93 8.31 3.99 -16.08
CA GLY A 93 8.65 5.25 -15.44
C GLY A 93 8.34 5.21 -13.95
N VAL A 94 8.70 4.12 -13.25
CA VAL A 94 8.53 4.05 -11.80
C VAL A 94 9.77 4.57 -11.08
N HIS A 95 9.61 5.58 -10.22
CA HIS A 95 10.74 6.10 -9.43
C HIS A 95 11.21 5.13 -8.33
N PRO A 96 12.48 5.19 -7.90
CA PRO A 96 13.05 4.30 -6.88
C PRO A 96 12.27 4.28 -5.57
N TYR A 97 11.82 5.45 -5.07
CA TYR A 97 11.03 5.50 -3.83
C TYR A 97 9.69 4.76 -3.93
N ASP A 98 9.11 4.66 -5.14
CA ASP A 98 7.87 3.91 -5.35
C ASP A 98 8.16 2.40 -5.43
N ILE A 99 9.32 2.00 -5.96
CA ILE A 99 9.79 0.61 -5.93
C ILE A 99 10.04 0.17 -4.48
N VAL A 100 10.73 0.98 -3.68
CA VAL A 100 10.93 0.72 -2.24
C VAL A 100 9.58 0.64 -1.52
N ALA A 101 8.63 1.51 -1.86
CA ALA A 101 7.29 1.43 -1.28
C ALA A 101 6.55 0.13 -1.64
N LEU A 102 6.73 -0.40 -2.86
CA LEU A 102 6.17 -1.70 -3.24
C LEU A 102 6.82 -2.84 -2.45
N LEU A 103 8.14 -2.80 -2.23
CA LEU A 103 8.83 -3.77 -1.36
C LEU A 103 8.27 -3.75 0.07
N HIS A 104 8.04 -2.56 0.64
CA HIS A 104 7.38 -2.44 1.94
C HIS A 104 5.95 -3.02 1.93
N MET A 105 5.18 -2.76 0.85
CA MET A 105 3.84 -3.33 0.70
C MET A 105 3.87 -4.85 0.56
N ASP A 106 4.86 -5.41 -0.14
CA ASP A 106 5.02 -6.86 -0.29
C ASP A 106 5.13 -7.53 1.10
N GLU A 107 5.87 -6.96 2.05
CA GLU A 107 5.94 -7.49 3.43
C GLU A 107 4.60 -7.40 4.17
N ILE A 108 3.89 -6.28 4.01
CA ILE A 108 2.60 -6.04 4.66
C ILE A 108 1.53 -7.01 4.16
N PHE A 109 1.44 -7.22 2.84
CA PHE A 109 0.43 -8.10 2.24
C PHE A 109 0.80 -9.59 2.31
N ARG A 110 2.04 -9.93 2.72
CA ARG A 110 2.51 -11.30 2.94
C ARG A 110 2.27 -11.80 4.36
N GLU A 111 2.16 -10.88 5.31
CA GLU A 111 2.12 -11.18 6.74
C GLU A 111 0.91 -12.05 7.14
N THR A 112 1.16 -13.10 7.94
CA THR A 112 0.16 -14.07 8.45
C THR A 112 -0.49 -14.89 7.35
N LYS A 113 -1.28 -14.26 6.49
CA LYS A 113 -1.85 -14.85 5.27
C LYS A 113 -1.66 -13.89 4.12
N SER A 114 -1.09 -14.40 3.04
CA SER A 114 -0.79 -13.66 1.83
C SER A 114 -2.08 -13.22 1.13
N ASP A 115 -2.16 -11.97 0.69
CA ASP A 115 -3.29 -11.46 -0.10
C ASP A 115 -3.14 -11.88 -1.57
N PRO A 116 -3.97 -12.83 -2.06
CA PRO A 116 -3.85 -13.31 -3.44
C PRO A 116 -4.15 -12.22 -4.47
N TYR A 117 -5.10 -11.32 -4.19
CA TYR A 117 -5.44 -10.25 -5.14
C TYR A 117 -4.26 -9.30 -5.34
N TYR A 118 -3.51 -8.99 -4.28
CA TYR A 118 -2.31 -8.18 -4.40
C TYR A 118 -1.20 -8.92 -5.16
N PHE A 119 -0.87 -10.15 -4.73
CA PHE A 119 0.28 -10.87 -5.27
C PHE A 119 0.10 -11.37 -6.70
N GLU A 120 -1.10 -11.74 -7.13
CA GLU A 120 -1.32 -12.13 -8.52
C GLU A 120 -1.11 -10.94 -9.47
N LYS A 121 -1.53 -9.72 -9.08
CA LYS A 121 -1.19 -8.49 -9.84
C LYS A 121 0.30 -8.18 -9.82
N ARG A 122 0.98 -8.37 -8.68
CA ARG A 122 2.44 -8.20 -8.58
C ARG A 122 3.19 -9.19 -9.48
N LYS A 123 2.74 -10.45 -9.54
CA LYS A 123 3.34 -11.50 -10.39
C LYS A 123 3.05 -11.29 -11.88
N SER A 124 1.87 -10.80 -12.24
CA SER A 124 1.52 -10.54 -13.65
C SER A 124 2.10 -9.24 -14.20
N SER A 125 2.74 -8.42 -13.36
CA SER A 125 3.29 -7.13 -13.77
C SER A 125 4.80 -7.17 -14.02
N ILE A 126 5.27 -6.29 -14.90
CA ILE A 126 6.68 -5.96 -15.15
C ILE A 126 6.89 -4.48 -14.82
N ILE A 127 7.83 -4.18 -13.92
CA ILE A 127 8.17 -2.83 -13.47
C ILE A 127 9.42 -2.35 -14.20
N ILE A 128 9.24 -1.31 -15.03
CA ILE A 128 10.34 -0.57 -15.65
C ILE A 128 10.52 0.74 -14.89
N GLY A 129 11.52 0.76 -14.01
CA GLY A 129 11.89 1.92 -13.23
C GLY A 129 12.68 2.95 -14.03
N VAL A 130 12.72 4.18 -13.53
CA VAL A 130 13.60 5.24 -14.02
C VAL A 130 14.25 5.96 -12.85
N ASN A 131 15.58 6.12 -12.89
CA ASN A 131 16.29 6.93 -11.91
C ASN A 131 15.83 8.39 -12.01
N ILE A 132 15.68 9.03 -10.86
CA ILE A 132 15.09 10.37 -10.73
C ILE A 132 15.95 11.37 -11.49
N GLN A 133 15.34 12.10 -12.42
CA GLN A 133 15.98 13.18 -13.18
C GLN A 133 15.62 14.55 -12.60
N ASN A 134 14.34 14.72 -12.27
CA ASN A 134 13.79 15.92 -11.65
C ASN A 134 13.17 15.53 -10.32
N MET A 135 13.41 16.31 -9.27
CA MET A 135 12.88 16.05 -7.94
C MET A 135 11.88 17.13 -7.53
N SER A 136 10.72 16.70 -7.05
CA SER A 136 9.72 17.63 -6.54
C SER A 136 10.28 18.39 -5.34
N LYS A 137 9.96 19.69 -5.20
CA LYS A 137 10.40 20.52 -4.06
C LYS A 137 10.01 19.97 -2.68
N TRP A 138 9.01 19.07 -2.65
CA TRP A 138 8.49 18.42 -1.45
C TRP A 138 9.12 17.06 -1.16
N SER A 139 9.87 16.50 -2.10
CA SER A 139 10.51 15.20 -1.95
C SER A 139 11.75 15.33 -1.06
N PHE A 140 11.93 14.33 -0.20
CA PHE A 140 13.09 14.12 0.67
C PHE A 140 13.53 12.64 0.61
N ALA A 141 13.22 11.95 -0.48
CA ALA A 141 13.59 10.55 -0.70
C ALA A 141 15.10 10.26 -0.48
N PRO A 142 16.05 11.16 -0.83
CA PRO A 142 17.45 10.97 -0.48
C PRO A 142 17.72 10.82 1.02
N GLN A 143 17.05 11.64 1.83
CA GLN A 143 17.21 11.62 3.29
C GLN A 143 16.72 10.31 3.90
N MET A 144 15.71 9.69 3.27
CA MET A 144 15.19 8.38 3.69
C MET A 144 15.93 7.20 3.03
N GLY A 145 17.03 7.42 2.30
CA GLY A 145 17.74 6.36 1.56
C GLY A 145 16.92 5.72 0.43
N CYS A 146 15.88 6.41 -0.06
CA CYS A 146 14.90 5.88 -1.02
C CYS A 146 14.99 6.54 -2.41
N ALA A 147 16.00 7.39 -2.65
CA ALA A 147 16.18 8.05 -3.96
C ALA A 147 16.81 7.14 -5.02
N THR A 148 17.42 6.03 -4.60
CA THR A 148 17.97 4.98 -5.45
C THR A 148 17.49 3.63 -4.92
N VAL A 149 17.58 2.58 -5.74
CA VAL A 149 17.23 1.22 -5.34
C VAL A 149 18.04 0.22 -6.16
N GLU A 150 18.44 -0.89 -5.54
CA GLU A 150 19.27 -1.91 -6.18
C GLU A 150 18.46 -3.13 -6.68
N TYR A 151 17.25 -3.35 -6.17
CA TYR A 151 16.37 -4.47 -6.53
C TYR A 151 14.88 -4.07 -6.46
N GLY A 152 13.97 -4.99 -6.83
CA GLY A 152 12.52 -4.76 -6.80
C GLY A 152 11.91 -4.25 -8.11
N TYR A 153 12.74 -4.13 -9.16
CA TYR A 153 12.35 -3.78 -10.52
C TYR A 153 12.78 -4.88 -11.50
N ASP A 154 12.17 -4.92 -12.68
CA ASP A 154 12.54 -5.83 -13.76
C ASP A 154 13.59 -5.19 -14.68
N LEU A 155 13.40 -3.90 -14.99
CA LEU A 155 14.37 -3.05 -15.70
C LEU A 155 14.46 -1.70 -14.98
N MET A 156 15.66 -1.09 -14.90
CA MET A 156 15.84 0.25 -14.38
C MET A 156 16.60 1.13 -15.38
N LEU A 157 15.97 2.23 -15.78
CA LEU A 157 16.49 3.17 -16.77
C LEU A 157 17.29 4.29 -16.11
N THR A 158 18.40 4.67 -16.72
CA THR A 158 19.15 5.90 -16.39
C THR A 158 19.37 6.70 -17.65
N ASP A 159 18.89 7.94 -17.69
CA ASP A 159 19.12 8.84 -18.84
C ASP A 159 20.60 9.23 -18.90
N LEU A 160 21.29 8.97 -20.02
CA LEU A 160 22.68 9.37 -20.27
C LEU A 160 22.80 10.48 -21.33
N GLY A 161 21.72 11.22 -21.57
CA GLY A 161 21.63 12.28 -22.57
C GLY A 161 20.99 11.79 -23.86
N ASN A 162 21.77 11.20 -24.77
CA ASN A 162 21.27 10.70 -26.07
C ASN A 162 20.82 9.23 -26.06
N ARG A 163 20.97 8.55 -24.92
CA ARG A 163 20.70 7.11 -24.75
C ARG A 163 20.31 6.81 -23.32
N TYR A 164 19.70 5.65 -23.09
CA TYR A 164 19.42 5.12 -21.76
C TYR A 164 20.38 3.97 -21.44
N ALA A 165 20.92 3.96 -20.22
CA ALA A 165 21.44 2.73 -19.62
C ALA A 165 20.28 1.95 -18.99
N VAL A 166 20.28 0.64 -19.18
CA VAL A 166 19.24 -0.28 -18.72
C VAL A 166 19.88 -1.33 -17.82
N ASN A 167 19.64 -1.22 -16.51
CA ASN A 167 19.98 -2.26 -15.54
C ASN A 167 18.92 -3.35 -15.57
N ILE A 168 19.33 -4.59 -15.82
CA ILE A 168 18.42 -5.76 -15.81
C ILE A 168 18.33 -6.29 -14.38
N GLY A 169 17.11 -6.26 -13.82
CA GLY A 169 16.81 -6.66 -12.43
C GLY A 169 16.12 -8.01 -12.31
N SER A 170 15.51 -8.53 -13.38
CA SER A 170 14.83 -9.84 -13.36
C SER A 170 14.92 -10.57 -14.71
N GLN A 171 14.62 -11.88 -14.70
CA GLN A 171 14.49 -12.69 -15.91
C GLN A 171 13.34 -12.22 -16.82
N LYS A 172 12.23 -11.73 -16.24
CA LYS A 172 11.11 -11.17 -17.02
C LYS A 172 11.54 -9.89 -17.75
N GLY A 173 12.31 -9.03 -17.08
CA GLY A 173 12.87 -7.84 -17.68
C GLY A 173 13.85 -8.15 -18.82
N GLU A 174 14.71 -9.14 -18.63
CA GLU A 174 15.63 -9.60 -19.68
C GLU A 174 14.87 -10.12 -20.91
N ALA A 175 13.89 -11.01 -20.71
CA ALA A 175 13.07 -11.56 -21.78
C ALA A 175 12.26 -10.47 -22.51
N LEU A 176 11.76 -9.46 -21.79
CA LEU A 176 11.08 -8.31 -22.37
C LEU A 176 12.02 -7.50 -23.27
N LEU A 177 13.23 -7.22 -22.79
CA LEU A 177 14.23 -6.48 -23.55
C LEU A 177 14.65 -7.24 -24.81
N GLU A 178 14.88 -8.55 -24.73
CA GLU A 178 15.24 -9.39 -25.87
C GLU A 178 14.10 -9.52 -26.90
N LYS A 179 12.84 -9.55 -26.46
CA LYS A 179 11.68 -9.67 -27.34
C LYS A 179 11.41 -8.39 -28.14
N TYR A 180 11.45 -7.22 -27.49
CA TYR A 180 10.94 -5.98 -28.09
C TYR A 180 12.02 -4.96 -28.45
N ALA A 181 13.20 -4.99 -27.82
CA ALA A 181 14.22 -3.97 -28.06
C ALA A 181 15.15 -4.39 -29.21
N LYS A 182 15.47 -3.42 -30.07
CA LYS A 182 16.44 -3.58 -31.17
C LYS A 182 17.70 -2.79 -30.88
N ASN A 183 18.82 -3.20 -31.47
CA ASN A 183 20.11 -2.51 -31.38
C ASN A 183 20.63 -2.27 -29.95
N VAL A 184 20.22 -3.10 -28.99
CA VAL A 184 20.69 -3.02 -27.61
C VAL A 184 22.09 -3.61 -27.49
N THR A 185 23.01 -2.87 -26.89
CA THR A 185 24.42 -3.29 -26.71
C THR A 185 24.80 -3.38 -25.24
N ASP A 186 25.91 -4.07 -24.95
CA ASP A 186 26.49 -4.06 -23.61
C ASP A 186 26.97 -2.65 -23.22
N ALA A 187 26.69 -2.27 -21.98
CA ALA A 187 27.17 -1.02 -21.42
C ALA A 187 28.71 -1.01 -21.32
N LEU A 188 29.34 0.08 -21.74
CA LEU A 188 30.78 0.27 -21.58
C LEU A 188 31.09 0.76 -20.17
N ALA A 189 32.35 0.66 -19.74
CA ALA A 189 32.79 1.14 -18.42
C ALA A 189 32.41 2.62 -18.17
N ARG A 190 32.47 3.46 -19.22
CA ARG A 190 32.03 4.87 -19.16
C ARG A 190 30.53 5.01 -18.83
N ASP A 191 29.69 4.13 -19.36
CA ASP A 191 28.23 4.18 -19.13
C ASP A 191 27.91 3.78 -17.70
N ILE A 192 28.57 2.73 -17.20
CA ILE A 192 28.47 2.30 -15.79
C ILE A 192 28.91 3.41 -14.83
N GLN A 193 30.01 4.09 -15.14
CA GLN A 193 30.51 5.21 -14.34
C GLN A 193 29.51 6.39 -14.33
N LEU A 194 28.93 6.74 -15.48
CA LEU A 194 27.92 7.79 -15.57
C LEU A 194 26.65 7.46 -14.77
N VAL A 195 26.21 6.19 -14.79
CA VAL A 195 25.09 5.73 -13.94
C VAL A 195 25.42 5.93 -12.47
N GLY A 196 26.63 5.55 -12.04
CA GLY A 196 27.09 5.76 -10.67
C GLY A 196 27.12 7.24 -10.26
N GLN A 197 27.59 8.12 -11.15
CA GLN A 197 27.60 9.57 -10.94
C GLN A 197 26.18 10.11 -10.76
N LYS A 198 25.25 9.79 -11.65
CA LYS A 198 23.85 10.23 -11.54
C LYS A 198 23.15 9.73 -10.26
N LYS A 199 23.43 8.49 -9.86
CA LYS A 199 22.94 7.94 -8.57
C LYS A 199 23.50 8.69 -7.37
N HIS A 200 24.69 9.27 -7.47
CA HIS A 200 25.25 10.09 -6.40
C HIS A 200 24.68 11.51 -6.42
N GLU A 201 24.61 12.14 -7.59
CA GLU A 201 24.06 13.49 -7.79
C GLU A 201 22.65 13.62 -7.23
N VAL A 202 21.79 12.62 -7.42
CA VAL A 202 20.40 12.65 -6.94
C VAL A 202 20.29 12.82 -5.42
N MET A 203 21.33 12.44 -4.67
CA MET A 203 21.32 12.54 -3.22
C MET A 203 21.32 13.99 -2.74
N ASP A 204 21.89 14.90 -3.53
CA ASP A 204 22.07 16.31 -3.19
C ASP A 204 20.99 17.25 -3.76
N ILE A 205 20.10 16.74 -4.64
CA ILE A 205 19.08 17.56 -5.33
C ILE A 205 17.91 17.94 -4.40
N SER A 206 17.70 17.20 -3.31
CA SER A 206 16.57 17.43 -2.40
C SER A 206 16.60 18.83 -1.77
N GLN A 207 15.53 19.60 -1.97
CA GLN A 207 15.33 20.91 -1.32
C GLN A 207 14.90 20.79 0.15
N GLN A 208 14.40 19.60 0.54
CA GLN A 208 14.01 19.29 1.90
C GLN A 208 15.18 18.64 2.65
N LYS A 209 15.37 18.99 3.94
CA LYS A 209 16.47 18.49 4.78
C LYS A 209 15.98 18.06 6.14
N ILE A 210 16.34 16.84 6.53
CA ILE A 210 16.19 16.35 7.91
C ILE A 210 17.49 16.70 8.65
N ILE A 211 17.37 17.31 9.83
CA ILE A 211 18.53 17.87 10.57
C ILE A 211 19.19 16.88 11.54
N PHE A 212 18.84 15.60 11.41
CA PHE A 212 19.24 14.51 12.30
C PHE A 212 19.24 13.17 11.54
N GLU A 213 19.78 12.11 12.13
CA GLU A 213 19.83 10.77 11.54
C GLU A 213 18.44 10.12 11.52
N THR A 214 17.96 9.69 10.35
CA THR A 214 16.57 9.20 10.20
C THR A 214 16.26 7.93 10.99
N GLU A 215 17.28 7.20 11.38
CA GLU A 215 17.26 6.03 12.26
C GLU A 215 16.73 6.38 13.66
N LEU A 216 16.78 7.65 14.07
CA LEU A 216 16.24 8.14 15.33
C LEU A 216 14.71 8.33 15.32
N ILE A 217 14.07 8.33 14.13
CA ILE A 217 12.62 8.59 13.97
C ILE A 217 11.76 7.69 14.90
N PRO A 218 11.97 6.36 14.98
CA PRO A 218 11.13 5.51 15.82
C PRO A 218 11.23 5.90 17.30
N GLU A 219 12.44 6.19 17.80
CA GLU A 219 12.64 6.53 19.22
C GLU A 219 12.12 7.93 19.54
N MET A 220 12.34 8.91 18.66
CA MET A 220 11.75 10.24 18.77
C MET A 220 10.22 10.18 18.87
N LEU A 221 9.58 9.35 18.04
CA LEU A 221 8.13 9.12 18.13
C LEU A 221 7.77 8.55 19.50
N SER A 222 8.45 7.50 19.98
CA SER A 222 8.18 6.94 21.32
C SER A 222 8.19 7.99 22.43
N LYS A 223 9.23 8.84 22.47
CA LYS A 223 9.41 9.86 23.51
C LYS A 223 8.35 10.96 23.45
N THR A 224 7.86 11.30 22.26
CA THR A 224 6.88 12.36 22.05
C THR A 224 5.42 11.89 22.07
N TYR A 225 5.14 10.63 22.40
CA TYR A 225 3.75 10.11 22.40
C TYR A 225 2.84 10.89 23.36
N GLY A 226 3.35 11.22 24.55
CA GLY A 226 2.63 11.89 25.63
C GLY A 226 2.49 13.41 25.46
N GLU A 227 3.23 14.02 24.53
CA GLU A 227 3.31 15.48 24.35
C GLU A 227 2.07 16.01 23.61
N SER A 228 0.96 16.19 24.32
CA SER A 228 -0.32 16.60 23.71
C SER A 228 -0.24 17.95 23.02
N SER A 229 0.46 18.92 23.61
CA SER A 229 0.64 20.29 23.09
C SER A 229 1.31 20.29 21.71
N PHE A 230 2.35 19.47 21.53
CA PHE A 230 3.05 19.31 20.26
C PHE A 230 2.09 18.80 19.17
N TRP A 231 1.33 17.74 19.45
CA TRP A 231 0.42 17.17 18.46
C TRP A 231 -0.79 18.06 18.17
N GLU A 232 -1.29 18.78 19.17
CA GLU A 232 -2.39 19.73 19.03
C GLU A 232 -2.02 20.90 18.12
N SER A 233 -0.86 21.52 18.34
CA SER A 233 -0.39 22.65 17.52
C SER A 233 -0.20 22.26 16.05
N HIS A 234 0.42 21.11 15.78
CA HIS A 234 0.66 20.64 14.42
C HIS A 234 -0.61 20.17 13.70
N ALA A 235 -1.64 19.75 14.44
CA ALA A 235 -2.91 19.29 13.87
C ALA A 235 -4.00 20.37 13.83
N GLU A 236 -3.75 21.57 14.36
CA GLU A 236 -4.71 22.67 14.51
C GLU A 236 -5.42 23.01 13.18
N LYS A 237 -4.68 23.01 12.07
CA LYS A 237 -5.21 23.30 10.72
C LYS A 237 -5.64 22.07 9.91
N CYS A 238 -5.47 20.85 10.46
CA CYS A 238 -5.78 19.60 9.78
C CYS A 238 -7.26 19.41 9.42
N LEU A 239 -7.64 19.50 8.15
CA LEU A 239 -9.04 19.28 7.74
C LEU A 239 -9.57 17.83 7.91
N ALA A 240 -8.75 16.89 8.37
CA ALA A 240 -9.08 15.46 8.49
C ALA A 240 -9.62 14.81 7.20
N CYS A 241 -9.28 15.36 6.03
CA CYS A 241 -9.79 14.91 4.74
C CYS A 241 -9.14 13.64 4.18
N GLY A 242 -8.04 13.16 4.79
CA GLY A 242 -7.36 11.94 4.37
C GLY A 242 -6.50 12.05 3.09
N SER A 243 -6.45 13.21 2.41
CA SER A 243 -5.69 13.36 1.15
C SER A 243 -4.24 12.87 1.24
N CYS A 244 -3.55 13.16 2.34
CA CYS A 244 -2.15 12.78 2.53
C CYS A 244 -1.93 11.26 2.71
N VAL A 245 -2.93 10.51 3.15
CA VAL A 245 -2.84 9.04 3.27
C VAL A 245 -3.27 8.35 1.97
N LEU A 246 -4.24 8.92 1.24
CA LEU A 246 -4.70 8.38 -0.04
C LEU A 246 -3.60 8.44 -1.13
N VAL A 247 -2.81 9.52 -1.17
CA VAL A 247 -1.70 9.68 -2.14
C VAL A 247 -0.39 9.01 -1.71
N CYS A 248 -0.32 8.47 -0.49
CA CYS A 248 0.93 7.91 0.03
C CYS A 248 1.18 6.51 -0.54
N PRO A 249 2.38 6.20 -1.07
CA PRO A 249 2.67 4.90 -1.68
C PRO A 249 2.64 3.74 -0.70
N THR A 250 2.89 3.98 0.60
CA THR A 250 2.94 2.95 1.64
C THR A 250 1.70 2.89 2.54
N CYS A 251 0.64 3.63 2.22
CA CYS A 251 -0.65 3.51 2.92
C CYS A 251 -1.50 2.41 2.28
N TYR A 252 -1.97 1.47 3.11
CA TYR A 252 -2.67 0.24 2.71
C TYR A 252 -3.98 0.00 3.48
N CYS A 253 -4.46 0.98 4.26
CA CYS A 253 -5.74 0.85 4.95
C CYS A 253 -6.90 0.80 3.94
N PHE A 254 -7.91 -0.01 4.25
CA PHE A 254 -9.11 -0.14 3.46
C PHE A 254 -10.33 -0.43 4.33
N ASP A 255 -11.49 -0.19 3.74
CA ASP A 255 -12.80 -0.61 4.23
C ASP A 255 -13.41 -1.64 3.27
N VAL A 256 -14.33 -2.45 3.77
CA VAL A 256 -15.03 -3.49 3.02
C VAL A 256 -16.52 -3.21 3.08
N LYS A 257 -17.15 -3.08 1.92
CA LYS A 257 -18.57 -2.76 1.80
C LYS A 257 -19.28 -3.73 0.87
N GLU A 258 -20.52 -4.07 1.21
CA GLU A 258 -21.42 -4.75 0.28
C GLU A 258 -22.03 -3.74 -0.68
N ASN A 259 -22.09 -4.09 -1.96
CA ASN A 259 -22.74 -3.33 -3.02
C ASN A 259 -23.79 -4.24 -3.66
N PRO A 260 -25.01 -4.33 -3.08
CA PRO A 260 -26.10 -5.12 -3.64
C PRO A 260 -26.58 -4.54 -4.97
N ASP A 261 -26.98 -5.42 -5.87
CA ASP A 261 -27.65 -5.03 -7.10
C ASP A 261 -29.08 -4.53 -6.82
N LEU A 262 -29.74 -3.95 -7.83
CA LEU A 262 -31.10 -3.44 -7.67
C LEU A 262 -32.14 -4.54 -7.45
N THR A 263 -31.85 -5.80 -7.79
CA THR A 263 -32.76 -6.93 -7.53
C THR A 263 -32.67 -7.44 -6.09
N LEU A 264 -31.63 -7.06 -5.35
CA LEU A 264 -31.28 -7.54 -4.01
C LEU A 264 -31.07 -9.06 -3.96
N LYS A 265 -30.81 -9.69 -5.10
CA LYS A 265 -30.54 -11.14 -5.20
C LYS A 265 -29.06 -11.42 -5.40
N GLU A 266 -28.32 -10.43 -5.87
CA GLU A 266 -26.90 -10.55 -6.15
C GLU A 266 -26.17 -9.27 -5.76
N GLY A 267 -24.86 -9.34 -5.74
CA GLY A 267 -24.04 -8.17 -5.46
C GLY A 267 -22.58 -8.52 -5.35
N GLU A 268 -21.81 -7.52 -4.95
CA GLU A 268 -20.38 -7.64 -4.80
C GLU A 268 -19.92 -7.08 -3.45
N ARG A 269 -18.96 -7.77 -2.84
CA ARG A 269 -18.18 -7.25 -1.72
C ARG A 269 -16.97 -6.55 -2.26
N ILE A 270 -16.80 -5.30 -1.85
CA ILE A 270 -15.81 -4.41 -2.41
C ILE A 270 -14.91 -3.88 -1.32
N ARG A 271 -13.61 -4.02 -1.54
CA ARG A 271 -12.58 -3.32 -0.80
C ARG A 271 -12.34 -1.94 -1.41
N THR A 272 -12.41 -0.90 -0.58
CA THR A 272 -12.14 0.49 -0.99
C THR A 272 -11.06 1.10 -0.11
N TRP A 273 -10.17 1.94 -0.67
CA TRP A 273 -9.18 2.65 0.15
C TRP A 273 -9.84 3.45 1.27
N ASP A 274 -9.27 3.35 2.46
CA ASP A 274 -9.66 4.10 3.63
C ASP A 274 -8.40 4.60 4.36
N GLY A 275 -8.54 5.36 5.43
CA GLY A 275 -7.41 6.04 6.05
C GLY A 275 -7.62 6.40 7.50
N CYS A 276 -6.57 6.21 8.29
CA CYS A 276 -6.55 6.50 9.72
C CYS A 276 -6.80 7.97 10.12
N LEU A 277 -6.84 8.89 9.16
CA LEU A 277 -7.21 10.28 9.38
C LEU A 277 -8.72 10.54 9.32
N LEU A 278 -9.47 9.64 8.67
CA LEU A 278 -10.92 9.72 8.61
C LEU A 278 -11.50 9.33 9.97
N GLU A 279 -12.52 10.05 10.41
CA GLU A 279 -13.11 9.86 11.74
C GLU A 279 -13.76 8.47 11.89
N ASP A 280 -14.48 8.04 10.85
CA ASP A 280 -15.20 6.76 10.86
C ASP A 280 -14.27 5.54 10.90
N PHE A 281 -12.99 5.67 10.49
CA PHE A 281 -12.02 4.57 10.49
C PHE A 281 -11.78 3.95 11.89
N ALA A 282 -12.01 4.71 12.96
CA ALA A 282 -11.79 4.28 14.34
C ALA A 282 -13.09 4.14 15.15
N LYS A 283 -14.24 4.28 14.48
CA LYS A 283 -15.57 4.22 15.08
C LYS A 283 -16.09 2.79 15.03
N ILE A 284 -16.61 2.30 16.16
CA ILE A 284 -17.25 0.99 16.24
C ILE A 284 -18.77 1.09 16.23
N ALA A 285 -19.46 -0.03 16.04
CA ALA A 285 -20.92 -0.08 15.86
C ALA A 285 -21.73 0.52 17.02
N SER A 286 -21.22 0.45 18.26
CA SER A 286 -21.86 1.06 19.44
C SER A 286 -21.69 2.59 19.51
N GLY A 287 -20.93 3.18 18.59
CA GLY A 287 -20.77 4.63 18.44
C GLY A 287 -19.49 5.19 19.07
N GLU A 288 -18.80 4.42 19.90
CA GLU A 288 -17.51 4.82 20.47
C GLU A 288 -16.46 4.96 19.35
N ASN A 289 -15.57 5.94 19.53
CA ASN A 289 -14.46 6.18 18.63
C ASN A 289 -13.17 6.19 19.44
N PHE A 290 -12.24 5.30 19.11
CA PHE A 290 -10.96 5.18 19.83
C PHE A 290 -9.95 6.27 19.46
N ARG A 291 -10.24 7.07 18.41
CA ARG A 291 -9.44 8.23 17.97
C ARG A 291 -10.36 9.40 17.56
N PRO A 292 -11.12 9.97 18.50
CA PRO A 292 -12.19 10.92 18.19
C PRO A 292 -11.66 12.29 17.76
N THR A 293 -10.47 12.69 18.20
CA THR A 293 -9.91 14.02 17.94
C THR A 293 -8.95 14.04 16.75
N ARG A 294 -8.88 15.19 16.05
CA ARG A 294 -7.95 15.39 14.92
C ARG A 294 -6.47 15.19 15.31
N PRO A 295 -5.97 15.70 16.46
CA PRO A 295 -4.59 15.47 16.89
C PRO A 295 -4.25 14.00 17.11
N THR A 296 -5.16 13.21 17.71
CA THR A 296 -4.90 11.78 17.94
C THR A 296 -4.78 10.98 16.65
N ARG A 297 -5.61 11.28 15.64
CA ARG A 297 -5.50 10.70 14.29
C ARG A 297 -4.24 11.17 13.56
N TYR A 298 -3.92 12.46 13.66
CA TYR A 298 -2.73 13.06 13.07
C TYR A 298 -1.44 12.41 13.62
N ARG A 299 -1.33 12.28 14.95
CA ARG A 299 -0.28 11.51 15.62
C ARG A 299 -0.20 10.08 15.10
N HIS A 300 -1.35 9.37 15.06
CA HIS A 300 -1.40 7.97 14.63
C HIS A 300 -0.84 7.77 13.21
N ARG A 301 -1.04 8.72 12.29
CA ARG A 301 -0.44 8.67 10.94
C ARG A 301 1.08 8.58 10.99
N TYR A 302 1.75 9.41 11.80
CA TYR A 302 3.21 9.42 11.89
C TYR A 302 3.74 8.19 12.63
N PHE A 303 3.09 7.81 13.74
CA PHE A 303 3.44 6.59 14.46
C PHE A 303 3.31 5.34 13.59
N LYS A 304 2.23 5.24 12.80
CA LYS A 304 2.06 4.10 11.90
C LYS A 304 3.22 4.00 10.90
N LYS A 305 3.76 5.12 10.41
CA LYS A 305 4.84 5.12 9.41
C LYS A 305 6.24 5.01 10.00
N GLY A 306 6.49 5.64 11.15
CA GLY A 306 7.82 5.75 11.74
C GLY A 306 8.09 4.79 12.90
N LYS A 307 7.07 4.31 13.61
CA LYS A 307 7.25 3.45 14.80
C LYS A 307 6.60 2.07 14.66
N TYR A 308 5.30 2.01 14.42
CA TYR A 308 4.57 0.73 14.48
C TYR A 308 4.98 -0.25 13.37
N LEU A 309 5.28 0.25 12.17
CA LEU A 309 5.81 -0.58 11.09
C LEU A 309 7.29 -0.90 11.26
N PHE A 310 8.05 -0.02 11.91
CA PHE A 310 9.42 -0.31 12.31
C PHE A 310 9.43 -1.48 13.31
N ASP A 311 8.66 -1.40 14.38
CA ASP A 311 8.56 -2.46 15.40
C ASP A 311 8.14 -3.82 14.83
N ARG A 312 7.36 -3.81 13.75
CA ARG A 312 6.77 -5.02 13.16
C ARG A 312 7.60 -5.61 12.01
N PHE A 313 8.22 -4.76 11.19
CA PHE A 313 8.89 -5.15 9.95
C PHE A 313 10.35 -4.72 9.86
N GLY A 314 10.87 -3.97 10.84
CA GLY A 314 12.26 -3.51 10.89
C GLY A 314 12.57 -2.29 10.03
N PHE A 315 11.59 -1.67 9.37
CA PHE A 315 11.80 -0.50 8.52
C PHE A 315 10.82 0.64 8.80
N VAL A 316 11.29 1.88 8.59
CA VAL A 316 10.43 3.06 8.51
C VAL A 316 9.73 3.08 7.16
N SER A 317 8.41 3.17 7.17
CA SER A 317 7.57 3.04 5.96
C SER A 317 7.50 4.33 5.11
N CYS A 318 8.06 5.44 5.59
CA CYS A 318 8.09 6.68 4.82
C CYS A 318 9.23 6.66 3.79
N VAL A 319 8.90 6.68 2.49
CA VAL A 319 9.89 6.66 1.39
C VAL A 319 10.29 8.07 0.89
N GLY A 320 9.87 9.13 1.56
CA GLY A 320 10.25 10.51 1.23
C GLY A 320 9.70 11.08 -0.09
N CYS A 321 8.70 10.46 -0.73
CA CYS A 321 8.18 10.90 -2.04
C CYS A 321 7.52 12.30 -2.08
N GLY A 322 7.25 12.93 -0.93
CA GLY A 322 6.68 14.29 -0.88
C GLY A 322 5.19 14.45 -1.24
N ARG A 323 4.52 13.42 -1.79
CA ARG A 323 3.10 13.50 -2.23
C ARG A 323 2.13 13.97 -1.15
N CYS A 324 2.38 13.61 0.11
CA CYS A 324 1.54 14.05 1.21
C CYS A 324 1.64 15.56 1.46
N SER A 325 2.83 16.14 1.26
CA SER A 325 3.07 17.58 1.46
C SER A 325 2.44 18.36 0.30
N SER A 326 2.66 17.91 -0.94
CA SER A 326 2.10 18.58 -2.14
C SER A 326 0.57 18.63 -2.21
N ASN A 327 -0.11 17.71 -1.53
CA ASN A 327 -1.57 17.57 -1.58
C ASN A 327 -2.28 18.06 -0.31
N CYS A 328 -1.55 18.61 0.66
CA CYS A 328 -2.12 19.13 1.89
C CYS A 328 -2.44 20.61 1.75
N LEU A 329 -3.71 20.96 1.63
CA LEU A 329 -4.14 22.35 1.47
C LEU A 329 -3.65 23.29 2.61
N PRO A 330 -3.68 22.89 3.89
CA PRO A 330 -3.17 23.73 4.99
C PRO A 330 -1.64 23.67 5.19
N ASP A 331 -0.91 22.92 4.36
CA ASP A 331 0.56 22.73 4.42
C ASP A 331 1.11 22.26 5.78
N ILE A 332 0.40 21.33 6.42
CA ILE A 332 0.85 20.72 7.68
C ILE A 332 1.33 19.28 7.51
N ALA A 333 1.06 18.62 6.38
CA ALA A 333 1.32 17.19 6.22
C ALA A 333 2.78 16.84 5.87
N ASN A 334 3.67 17.82 5.85
CA ASN A 334 5.09 17.65 5.52
C ASN A 334 5.83 16.94 6.67
N PRO A 335 6.32 15.70 6.47
CA PRO A 335 7.04 14.98 7.50
C PRO A 335 8.34 15.66 7.91
N VAL A 336 9.03 16.36 7.00
CA VAL A 336 10.32 17.00 7.31
C VAL A 336 10.16 18.10 8.36
N ASN A 337 9.16 18.97 8.20
CA ASN A 337 8.87 20.02 9.18
C ASN A 337 8.55 19.40 10.55
N LEU A 338 7.61 18.46 10.58
CA LEU A 338 7.18 17.83 11.83
C LEU A 338 8.34 17.10 12.54
N PHE A 339 9.16 16.36 11.80
CA PHE A 339 10.26 15.61 12.39
C PHE A 339 11.39 16.53 12.87
N ASN A 340 11.70 17.60 12.16
CA ASN A 340 12.70 18.58 12.61
C ASN A 340 12.21 19.33 13.86
N ASP A 341 10.93 19.73 13.90
CA ASP A 341 10.32 20.37 15.07
C ASP A 341 10.31 19.41 16.27
N MET A 342 9.97 18.13 16.03
CA MET A 342 10.04 17.07 17.03
C MET A 342 11.47 16.87 17.56
N TYR A 343 12.48 16.91 16.69
CA TYR A 343 13.88 16.77 17.12
C TYR A 343 14.28 17.91 18.06
N ASN A 344 13.91 19.14 17.72
CA ASN A 344 14.16 20.30 18.58
C ASN A 344 13.40 20.19 19.92
N GLU A 345 12.16 19.71 19.89
CA GLU A 345 11.35 19.48 21.10
C GLU A 345 12.02 18.46 22.03
N VAL A 346 12.43 17.30 21.52
CA VAL A 346 13.06 16.28 22.36
C VAL A 346 14.39 16.77 22.95
N ARG A 347 15.15 17.56 22.18
CA ARG A 347 16.37 18.21 22.71
C ARG A 347 16.07 19.24 23.79
N SER A 348 14.97 19.99 23.68
CA SER A 348 14.58 20.99 24.69
C SER A 348 14.15 20.33 26.00
N MET A 349 13.57 19.13 25.93
CA MET A 349 13.22 18.30 27.08
C MET A 349 14.45 17.71 27.81
N GLY A 350 15.66 17.82 27.23
CA GLY A 350 16.88 17.22 27.78
C GLY A 350 16.88 15.69 27.73
N VAL A 351 16.09 15.09 26.84
CA VAL A 351 15.97 13.63 26.70
C VAL A 351 17.04 13.14 25.72
N GLU A 352 17.83 12.17 26.16
CA GLU A 352 18.80 11.47 25.31
C GLU A 352 18.06 10.48 24.38
N ILE A 353 18.46 10.46 23.10
CA ILE A 353 17.86 9.61 22.06
C ILE A 353 18.99 8.84 21.40
N ASP A 354 18.92 7.52 21.51
CA ASP A 354 19.80 6.61 20.80
C ASP A 354 19.08 5.96 19.62
N VAL A 355 19.86 5.48 18.65
CA VAL A 355 19.32 4.64 17.58
C VAL A 355 18.71 3.38 18.22
N PRO A 356 17.41 3.12 18.00
CA PRO A 356 16.76 1.96 18.58
C PRO A 356 17.40 0.68 18.03
N ALA A 357 17.51 -0.34 18.89
CA ALA A 357 17.90 -1.66 18.43
C ALA A 357 16.94 -2.15 17.34
N ALA A 358 17.49 -2.78 16.30
CA ALA A 358 16.67 -3.39 15.26
C ALA A 358 15.74 -4.44 15.91
N PRO A 359 14.42 -4.39 15.66
CA PRO A 359 13.50 -5.35 16.24
C PRO A 359 13.73 -6.74 15.65
N GLU A 360 13.44 -7.78 16.43
CA GLU A 360 13.41 -9.14 15.91
C GLU A 360 12.21 -9.31 14.97
N VAL A 361 12.46 -9.35 13.66
CA VAL A 361 11.43 -9.51 12.64
C VAL A 361 11.22 -10.99 12.35
N ASN A 362 10.02 -11.51 12.68
CA ASN A 362 9.62 -12.89 12.40
C ASN A 362 8.29 -12.92 11.64
N ILE A 363 8.36 -12.65 10.33
CA ILE A 363 7.19 -12.69 9.45
C ILE A 363 6.99 -14.14 9.00
N LYS A 364 5.84 -14.71 9.34
CA LYS A 364 5.41 -16.03 8.87
C LYS A 364 4.21 -15.89 7.95
N THR A 365 4.19 -16.70 6.89
CA THR A 365 3.04 -16.81 5.97
C THR A 365 2.52 -18.24 6.05
N GLU A 366 1.27 -18.39 6.49
CA GLU A 366 0.61 -19.68 6.69
C GLU A 366 -0.19 -20.15 5.46
N GLY A 367 -0.20 -19.35 4.39
CA GLY A 367 -0.94 -19.58 3.15
C GLY A 367 -1.56 -18.30 2.61
N ASP A 368 -2.49 -18.43 1.68
CA ASP A 368 -3.24 -17.30 1.13
C ASP A 368 -4.55 -17.05 1.89
N ILE A 369 -5.02 -15.80 1.89
CA ILE A 369 -6.35 -15.42 2.41
C ILE A 369 -7.41 -16.02 1.48
N ASN A 370 -8.33 -16.81 2.05
CA ASN A 370 -9.56 -17.17 1.36
C ASN A 370 -10.66 -16.18 1.73
N TYR A 371 -11.01 -15.29 0.80
CA TYR A 371 -12.05 -14.28 0.98
C TYR A 371 -13.47 -14.83 0.88
N VAL A 372 -13.67 -16.05 0.35
CA VAL A 372 -15.00 -16.64 0.16
C VAL A 372 -15.55 -17.11 1.51
N PRO A 373 -16.64 -16.51 2.00
CA PRO A 373 -17.29 -16.97 3.22
C PRO A 373 -17.88 -18.37 3.03
N LYS A 374 -17.79 -19.19 4.08
CA LYS A 374 -18.50 -20.48 4.12
C LYS A 374 -19.98 -20.25 4.42
N LEU A 375 -20.86 -20.92 3.68
CA LEU A 375 -22.29 -20.92 3.98
C LEU A 375 -22.56 -21.68 5.28
N ALA A 376 -23.52 -21.17 6.04
CA ALA A 376 -23.87 -21.72 7.32
C ALA A 376 -25.35 -21.51 7.63
N THR A 377 -25.93 -22.50 8.30
CA THR A 377 -27.33 -22.51 8.74
C THR A 377 -27.43 -22.21 10.23
N ILE A 378 -28.35 -21.32 10.61
CA ILE A 378 -28.72 -21.09 12.00
C ILE A 378 -29.57 -22.27 12.47
N ALA A 379 -28.99 -23.15 13.29
CA ALA A 379 -29.67 -24.31 13.86
C ALA A 379 -30.59 -23.92 15.03
N LYS A 380 -30.18 -22.93 15.83
CA LYS A 380 -30.95 -22.47 16.99
C LYS A 380 -30.76 -20.98 17.23
N LYS A 381 -31.82 -20.32 17.72
CA LYS A 381 -31.83 -18.93 18.16
C LYS A 381 -32.35 -18.85 19.59
N ILE A 382 -31.54 -18.36 20.51
CA ILE A 382 -31.88 -18.28 21.94
C ILE A 382 -31.75 -16.81 22.38
N PRO A 383 -32.87 -16.14 22.72
CA PRO A 383 -32.82 -14.82 23.33
C PRO A 383 -32.12 -14.90 24.70
N MET A 384 -31.05 -14.14 24.87
CA MET A 384 -30.31 -14.06 26.15
C MET A 384 -30.77 -12.85 26.96
N THR A 385 -31.02 -11.73 26.29
CA THR A 385 -31.60 -10.51 26.86
C THR A 385 -32.48 -9.81 25.81
N ALA A 386 -32.95 -8.58 26.11
CA ALA A 386 -33.59 -7.71 25.12
C ALA A 386 -32.71 -7.32 23.92
N LYS A 387 -31.38 -7.37 24.05
CA LYS A 387 -30.42 -6.96 23.02
C LYS A 387 -29.46 -8.06 22.58
N GLU A 388 -29.25 -9.10 23.37
CA GLU A 388 -28.36 -10.21 23.04
C GLU A 388 -29.13 -11.46 22.62
N THR A 389 -28.69 -12.07 21.54
CA THR A 389 -29.19 -13.37 21.06
C THR A 389 -28.02 -14.32 20.83
N LEU A 390 -28.12 -15.53 21.39
CA LEU A 390 -27.19 -16.61 21.13
C LEU A 390 -27.67 -17.40 19.92
N PHE A 391 -26.84 -17.47 18.89
CA PHE A 391 -27.07 -18.26 17.69
C PHE A 391 -26.21 -19.51 17.73
N GLU A 392 -26.83 -20.66 17.49
CA GLU A 392 -26.12 -21.91 17.21
C GLU A 392 -26.07 -22.10 15.69
N ILE A 393 -24.87 -22.26 15.14
CA ILE A 393 -24.59 -22.21 13.72
C ILE A 393 -23.91 -23.52 13.29
N LYS A 394 -24.34 -24.05 12.16
CA LYS A 394 -23.75 -25.22 11.50
C LYS A 394 -23.21 -24.80 10.12
N LEU A 395 -21.96 -25.14 9.80
CA LEU A 395 -21.43 -24.96 8.45
C LEU A 395 -22.10 -25.95 7.49
N ASP A 396 -22.55 -25.48 6.33
CA ASP A 396 -23.36 -26.29 5.41
C ASP A 396 -22.53 -27.37 4.71
N ASP A 397 -21.21 -27.17 4.59
CA ASP A 397 -20.25 -28.16 4.09
C ASP A 397 -19.94 -29.27 5.12
N ASN A 398 -20.57 -29.25 6.30
CA ASN A 398 -20.30 -30.10 7.45
C ASN A 398 -18.85 -30.06 7.96
N SER A 399 -18.07 -29.07 7.57
CA SER A 399 -16.74 -28.84 8.16
C SER A 399 -16.87 -28.33 9.60
N ILE A 400 -15.81 -28.54 10.38
CA ILE A 400 -15.68 -27.97 11.72
C ILE A 400 -14.98 -26.61 11.64
N LEU A 401 -15.35 -25.68 12.51
CA LEU A 401 -14.74 -24.35 12.56
C LEU A 401 -13.29 -24.39 13.09
N ASN A 402 -12.95 -25.39 13.92
CA ASN A 402 -11.61 -25.59 14.50
C ASN A 402 -11.07 -24.36 15.26
N GLN A 403 -11.93 -23.72 16.05
CA GLN A 403 -11.59 -22.53 16.82
C GLN A 403 -10.81 -22.82 18.10
N LEU A 404 -9.99 -21.86 18.53
CA LEU A 404 -9.37 -21.78 19.85
C LEU A 404 -10.07 -20.73 20.74
N PRO A 405 -9.98 -20.84 22.07
CA PRO A 405 -10.53 -19.85 22.98
C PRO A 405 -9.98 -18.45 22.70
N GLY A 406 -10.85 -17.44 22.68
CA GLY A 406 -10.50 -16.05 22.41
C GLY A 406 -10.51 -15.64 20.93
N GLN A 407 -10.73 -16.59 20.01
CA GLN A 407 -10.87 -16.28 18.59
C GLN A 407 -12.26 -15.73 18.23
N PHE A 408 -12.33 -15.08 17.07
CA PHE A 408 -13.54 -14.56 16.47
C PHE A 408 -13.62 -14.97 14.99
N VAL A 409 -14.81 -14.88 14.42
CA VAL A 409 -15.07 -15.10 12.99
C VAL A 409 -15.60 -13.82 12.35
N GLN A 410 -15.32 -13.62 11.06
CA GLN A 410 -16.02 -12.61 10.26
C GLN A 410 -17.35 -13.20 9.80
N VAL A 411 -18.47 -12.72 10.35
CA VAL A 411 -19.82 -13.12 9.96
C VAL A 411 -20.26 -12.24 8.81
N SER A 412 -20.67 -12.86 7.70
CA SER A 412 -21.17 -12.18 6.51
C SER A 412 -22.66 -12.36 6.36
N VAL A 413 -23.38 -11.29 6.03
CA VAL A 413 -24.80 -11.33 5.66
C VAL A 413 -24.95 -10.72 4.27
N PHE A 414 -25.52 -11.49 3.33
CA PHE A 414 -25.70 -11.09 1.93
C PHE A 414 -26.34 -9.70 1.82
N GLY A 415 -25.70 -8.80 1.08
CA GLY A 415 -26.22 -7.45 0.82
C GLY A 415 -26.24 -6.51 2.02
N VAL A 416 -25.74 -6.93 3.19
CA VAL A 416 -25.75 -6.11 4.40
C VAL A 416 -24.33 -5.74 4.82
N GLY A 417 -23.43 -6.71 4.98
CA GLY A 417 -22.08 -6.45 5.45
C GLY A 417 -21.40 -7.65 6.08
N GLU A 418 -20.25 -7.38 6.69
CA GLU A 418 -19.57 -8.31 7.58
C GLU A 418 -19.28 -7.69 8.96
N ALA A 419 -19.18 -8.54 9.98
CA ALA A 419 -18.81 -8.12 11.33
C ALA A 419 -17.97 -9.19 12.04
N PRO A 420 -16.92 -8.80 12.79
CA PRO A 420 -16.17 -9.72 13.63
C PRO A 420 -16.98 -10.09 14.87
N ILE A 421 -17.24 -11.38 15.09
CA ILE A 421 -18.00 -11.90 16.23
C ILE A 421 -17.20 -12.99 16.94
N SER A 422 -16.99 -12.83 18.25
CA SER A 422 -16.30 -13.82 19.08
C SER A 422 -17.07 -15.14 19.16
N VAL A 423 -16.33 -16.26 19.08
CA VAL A 423 -16.93 -17.58 19.25
C VAL A 423 -17.21 -17.84 20.73
N SER A 424 -18.46 -18.20 21.04
CA SER A 424 -18.95 -18.36 22.42
C SER A 424 -19.01 -19.82 22.87
N SER A 425 -18.96 -20.79 21.96
CA SER A 425 -18.97 -22.23 22.27
C SER A 425 -17.57 -22.77 22.58
N SER A 426 -17.52 -23.86 23.37
CA SER A 426 -16.29 -24.62 23.59
C SER A 426 -15.71 -25.17 22.28
N PRO A 427 -14.38 -25.20 22.09
CA PRO A 427 -13.74 -25.94 21.00
C PRO A 427 -14.08 -27.44 20.96
N THR A 428 -14.51 -28.01 22.09
CA THR A 428 -14.92 -29.42 22.19
C THR A 428 -16.33 -29.69 21.69
N GLN A 429 -17.10 -28.65 21.35
CA GLN A 429 -18.42 -28.80 20.77
C GLN A 429 -18.27 -29.14 19.27
N GLU A 430 -18.74 -30.32 18.88
CA GLU A 430 -18.66 -30.78 17.50
C GLU A 430 -19.94 -30.47 16.71
N GLY A 431 -19.80 -30.28 15.40
CA GLY A 431 -20.91 -30.12 14.47
C GLY A 431 -21.58 -28.74 14.44
N THR A 432 -21.58 -28.00 15.56
CA THR A 432 -22.08 -26.63 15.64
C THR A 432 -21.14 -25.74 16.46
N PHE A 433 -21.24 -24.43 16.25
CA PHE A 433 -20.59 -23.42 17.10
C PHE A 433 -21.58 -22.32 17.46
N GLN A 434 -21.30 -21.58 18.52
CA GLN A 434 -22.21 -20.56 19.04
C GLN A 434 -21.61 -19.16 18.93
N LEU A 435 -22.45 -18.20 18.55
CA LEU A 435 -22.13 -16.78 18.52
C LEU A 435 -23.16 -16.01 19.35
N CYS A 436 -22.72 -15.31 20.40
CA CYS A 436 -23.56 -14.37 21.12
C CYS A 436 -23.47 -12.99 20.48
N VAL A 437 -24.56 -12.53 19.87
CA VAL A 437 -24.59 -11.30 19.08
C VAL A 437 -25.48 -10.27 19.76
N ARG A 438 -24.96 -9.05 19.93
CA ARG A 438 -25.71 -7.89 20.41
C ARG A 438 -26.26 -7.09 19.23
N LYS A 439 -27.55 -6.76 19.28
CA LYS A 439 -28.21 -5.91 18.27
C LYS A 439 -27.76 -4.44 18.38
N ILE A 440 -26.82 -4.03 17.53
CA ILE A 440 -26.25 -2.66 17.49
C ILE A 440 -26.03 -2.12 16.08
N GLY A 441 -26.19 -2.94 15.04
CA GLY A 441 -25.81 -2.58 13.68
C GLY A 441 -26.77 -3.13 12.64
N SER A 442 -26.40 -3.01 11.36
CA SER A 442 -27.20 -3.60 10.28
C SER A 442 -27.00 -5.12 10.19
N VAL A 443 -25.77 -5.60 10.43
CA VAL A 443 -25.43 -7.04 10.43
C VAL A 443 -25.87 -7.73 11.73
N THR A 444 -25.66 -7.06 12.86
CA THR A 444 -25.83 -7.56 14.24
C THR A 444 -27.09 -7.00 14.90
#